data_AF-A0A951XTL6-F1
#
_entry.id   AF-A0A951XTL6-F1
#
_cell.length_a   1.000
_cell.length_b   1.000
_cell.length_c   1.000
_cell.angle_alpha   90.00
_cell.angle_beta   90.00
_cell.angle_gamma   90.00
#
_symmetry.space_group_name_H-M   'P 1'
#
loop_
_entity.id
_entity.type
_entity.pdbx_description
1 polymer ?
#
loop_
_entity_poly.entity_id
_entity_poly.type
_entity_poly.pdbx_seq_one_letter_code
_entity_poly.pdbx_strand_id
1 'polypeptide(L)'
;MPDPSAVNPHNFKVIEIVYNLNGFSVAWGVWEDDTYRLAMRWNGEGEDQGYPKTFGNPVWFMLPQELSLPLLQSLGVYQGSHRAPSTTEA
;
A
#
# COMPACT_ATOMS: atom_id res chain seq x y z
N MET A 1 7.75 10.31 -13.99
CA MET A 1 7.35 9.67 -12.72
C MET A 1 6.21 8.70 -13.02
N PRO A 2 6.40 7.38 -12.84
CA PRO A 2 5.32 6.40 -12.96
C PRO A 2 4.14 6.72 -12.03
N ASP A 3 2.94 6.51 -12.54
CA ASP A 3 1.71 6.59 -11.75
C ASP A 3 1.72 5.45 -10.70
N PRO A 4 1.68 5.76 -9.40
CA PRO A 4 1.70 4.74 -8.35
C PRO A 4 0.52 3.76 -8.46
N SER A 5 -0.64 4.19 -8.97
CA SER A 5 -1.80 3.31 -9.14
C SER A 5 -1.60 2.26 -10.26
N ALA A 6 -0.66 2.49 -11.18
CA ALA A 6 -0.31 1.56 -12.25
C ALA A 6 0.76 0.53 -11.84
N VAL A 7 1.32 0.65 -10.63
CA VAL A 7 2.31 -0.30 -10.10
C VAL A 7 1.58 -1.52 -9.54
N ASN A 8 1.46 -2.57 -10.36
CA ASN A 8 0.66 -3.75 -10.05
C ASN A 8 1.46 -5.05 -10.18
N PRO A 9 2.40 -5.33 -9.25
CA PRO A 9 3.13 -6.59 -9.25
C PRO A 9 2.19 -7.76 -8.88
N HIS A 10 2.54 -8.98 -9.29
CA HIS A 10 1.69 -10.16 -9.11
C HIS A 10 1.31 -10.45 -7.64
N ASN A 11 2.20 -10.12 -6.71
CA ASN A 11 2.08 -10.42 -5.28
C ASN A 11 1.36 -9.34 -4.47
N PHE A 12 1.06 -8.17 -5.05
CA PHE A 12 0.37 -7.09 -4.32
C PHE A 12 -0.62 -6.35 -5.21
N LYS A 13 -1.90 -6.45 -4.84
CA LYS A 13 -2.99 -5.73 -5.51
C LYS A 13 -3.30 -4.45 -4.76
N VAL A 14 -3.02 -3.30 -5.39
CA VAL A 14 -3.36 -1.99 -4.85
C VAL A 14 -4.89 -1.82 -4.80
N ILE A 15 -5.42 -1.44 -3.64
CA ILE A 15 -6.82 -1.02 -3.47
C ILE A 15 -6.90 0.50 -3.54
N GLU A 16 -6.02 1.19 -2.82
CA GLU A 16 -6.05 2.65 -2.69
C GLU A 16 -4.64 3.22 -2.50
N ILE A 17 -4.39 4.41 -3.07
CA ILE A 17 -3.21 5.20 -2.75
C ILE A 17 -3.56 6.15 -1.61
N VAL A 18 -3.11 5.82 -0.40
CA VAL A 18 -3.46 6.54 0.84
C VAL A 18 -2.55 7.74 1.13
N TYR A 19 -1.42 7.84 0.43
CA TYR A 19 -0.53 9.00 0.44
C TYR A 19 0.20 9.13 -0.89
N ASN A 20 0.29 10.34 -1.43
CA ASN A 20 1.04 10.63 -2.65
C ASN A 20 1.54 12.07 -2.64
N LEU A 21 2.82 12.26 -2.29
CA LEU A 21 3.43 13.60 -2.22
C LEU A 21 4.92 13.52 -2.56
N ASN A 22 5.42 14.52 -3.30
CA ASN A 22 6.84 14.70 -3.62
C ASN A 22 7.53 13.42 -4.15
N GLY A 23 6.85 12.67 -5.00
CA GLY A 23 7.38 11.45 -5.58
C GLY A 23 7.45 10.27 -4.62
N PHE A 24 6.81 10.34 -3.46
CA PHE A 24 6.65 9.22 -2.54
C PHE A 24 5.18 8.83 -2.43
N SER A 25 4.92 7.53 -2.43
CA SER A 25 3.56 6.99 -2.32
C SER A 25 3.46 5.90 -1.29
N VAL A 26 2.30 5.85 -0.63
CA VAL A 26 1.86 4.75 0.22
C VAL A 26 0.56 4.20 -0.34
N ALA A 27 0.49 2.89 -0.52
CA ALA A 27 -0.68 2.16 -0.97
C ALA A 27 -1.23 1.29 0.16
N TRP A 28 -2.55 1.15 0.17
CA TRP A 28 -3.28 0.09 0.85
C TRP A 28 -3.67 -0.97 -0.17
N GLY A 29 -3.49 -2.24 0.17
CA GLY A 29 -3.78 -3.33 -0.75
C GLY A 29 -3.78 -4.71 -0.10
N VAL A 30 -3.90 -5.73 -0.94
CA VAL A 30 -3.95 -7.15 -0.55
C VAL A 30 -2.69 -7.85 -1.04
N TRP A 31 -2.00 -8.53 -0.12
CA TRP A 31 -0.84 -9.38 -0.42
C TRP A 31 -1.28 -10.79 -0.88
N GLU A 32 -0.34 -11.60 -1.37
CA GLU A 32 -0.61 -12.94 -1.93
C GLU A 32 -1.26 -13.94 -0.94
N ASP A 33 -1.14 -13.69 0.36
CA ASP A 33 -1.72 -14.49 1.46
C ASP A 33 -3.10 -13.96 1.93
N ASP A 34 -3.76 -13.15 1.09
CA ASP A 34 -5.02 -12.46 1.38
C ASP A 34 -4.95 -11.49 2.59
N THR A 35 -3.74 -11.13 3.05
CA THR A 35 -3.59 -10.13 4.12
C THR A 35 -3.61 -8.71 3.58
N TYR A 36 -4.34 -7.84 4.27
CA TYR A 36 -4.30 -6.42 3.97
C TYR A 36 -3.06 -5.77 4.58
N ARG A 37 -2.34 -4.98 3.78
CA ARG A 37 -1.10 -4.33 4.21
C ARG A 37 -0.91 -2.97 3.57
N LEU A 38 -0.24 -2.10 4.31
CA LEU A 38 0.39 -0.92 3.73
C LEU A 38 1.65 -1.31 2.97
N ALA A 39 1.90 -0.62 1.87
CA ALA A 39 3.14 -0.69 1.14
C ALA A 39 3.57 0.71 0.70
N MET A 40 4.87 0.94 0.56
CA MET A 40 5.41 2.25 0.21
C MET A 40 6.45 2.19 -0.89
N ARG A 41 6.63 3.29 -1.60
CA ARG A 41 7.65 3.43 -2.64
C ARG A 41 8.03 4.87 -2.91
N TRP A 42 9.27 5.07 -3.33
CA TRP A 42 9.68 6.27 -4.08
C TRP A 42 9.41 6.02 -5.57
N ASN A 43 8.72 6.95 -6.22
CA ASN A 43 8.22 6.80 -7.58
C ASN A 43 9.27 7.12 -8.64
N GLY A 44 10.42 7.69 -8.27
CA GLY A 44 11.46 8.05 -9.24
C GLY A 44 11.16 9.33 -10.01
N GLU A 45 12.09 9.69 -10.89
CA GLU A 45 12.07 10.93 -11.67
C GLU A 45 12.67 10.70 -13.07
N GLY A 46 12.16 11.38 -14.08
CA GLY A 46 12.56 11.16 -15.48
C GLY A 46 12.37 9.71 -15.90
N GLU A 47 13.48 9.09 -16.34
CA GLU A 47 13.56 7.68 -16.77
C GLU A 47 13.68 6.68 -15.61
N ASP A 48 13.95 7.14 -14.38
CA ASP A 48 14.02 6.25 -13.21
C ASP A 48 12.60 5.87 -12.74
N GLN A 49 12.33 4.56 -12.70
CA GLN A 49 11.08 3.99 -12.20
C GLN A 49 10.94 4.03 -10.67
N GLY A 50 11.98 4.49 -9.97
CA GLY A 50 12.02 4.61 -8.52
C GLY A 50 12.36 3.31 -7.81
N TYR A 51 12.05 3.24 -6.51
CA TYR A 51 12.38 2.11 -5.64
C TYR A 51 11.25 1.77 -4.67
N PRO A 52 11.08 0.47 -4.34
CA PRO A 52 11.84 -0.66 -4.86
C PRO A 52 11.50 -1.01 -6.32
N LYS A 53 12.41 -1.74 -6.97
CA LYS A 53 12.23 -2.29 -8.32
C LYS A 53 12.93 -3.65 -8.45
N THR A 54 12.35 -4.53 -9.25
CA THR A 54 12.86 -5.87 -9.55
C THR A 54 13.08 -6.00 -11.04
N PHE A 55 14.33 -6.21 -11.47
CA PHE A 55 14.73 -6.20 -12.89
C PHE A 55 14.22 -4.96 -13.66
N GLY A 56 14.25 -3.78 -13.03
CA GLY A 56 13.77 -2.52 -13.61
C GLY A 56 12.26 -2.29 -13.50
N ASN A 57 11.48 -3.29 -13.10
CA ASN A 57 10.04 -3.16 -12.92
C ASN A 57 9.70 -2.59 -11.54
N PRO A 58 8.87 -1.55 -11.44
CA PRO A 58 8.49 -0.95 -10.17
C PRO A 58 7.72 -1.96 -9.31
N VAL A 59 8.06 -2.04 -8.03
CA VAL A 59 7.34 -2.84 -7.03
C VAL A 59 7.10 -2.02 -5.76
N TRP A 60 6.46 -2.64 -4.77
CA TRP A 60 6.11 -2.03 -3.49
C TRP A 60 6.96 -2.59 -2.35
N PHE A 61 7.37 -1.75 -1.41
CA PHE A 61 7.98 -2.19 -0.16
C PHE A 61 6.89 -2.42 0.88
N MET A 62 6.67 -3.68 1.25
CA MET A 62 5.62 -4.06 2.21
C MET A 62 5.99 -3.66 3.63
N LEU A 63 5.06 -3.02 4.33
CA LEU A 63 5.21 -2.73 5.75
C LEU A 63 4.78 -3.92 6.61
N PRO A 64 5.40 -4.12 7.78
CA PRO A 64 4.87 -5.00 8.82
C PRO A 64 3.40 -4.65 9.14
N GLN A 65 2.58 -5.66 9.35
CA GLN A 65 1.13 -5.48 9.53
C GLN A 65 0.81 -4.60 10.74
N GLU A 66 1.62 -4.70 11.79
CA GLU A 66 1.50 -3.96 13.05
C GLU A 66 1.63 -2.44 12.86
N LEU A 67 2.29 -2.00 11.78
CA LEU A 67 2.43 -0.59 11.44
C LEU A 67 1.24 -0.03 10.65
N SER A 68 0.37 -0.88 10.10
CA SER A 68 -0.68 -0.44 9.18
C SER A 68 -1.69 0.49 9.89
N LEU A 69 -2.24 0.05 11.03
CA LEU A 69 -3.22 0.84 11.78
C LEU A 69 -2.67 2.18 12.29
N PRO A 70 -1.52 2.26 13.00
CA PRO A 70 -1.02 3.54 13.49
C PRO A 70 -0.68 4.52 12.36
N LEU A 71 -0.16 4.03 11.22
CA LEU A 71 0.13 4.89 10.08
C LEU A 71 -1.16 5.40 9.42
N LEU A 72 -2.15 4.54 9.16
CA LEU A 72 -3.43 4.96 8.59
C LEU A 72 -4.16 5.98 9.48
N GLN A 73 -4.10 5.82 10.80
CA GLN A 73 -4.62 6.79 11.76
C GLN A 73 -3.88 8.12 11.67
N SER A 74 -2.54 8.09 11.62
CA SER A 74 -1.73 9.32 11.50
C SER A 74 -1.98 10.10 10.20
N LEU A 75 -2.30 9.38 9.12
CA LEU A 75 -2.63 9.96 7.82
C LEU A 75 -4.07 10.48 7.75
N GLY A 76 -4.90 10.25 8.78
CA GLY A 76 -6.32 10.62 8.79
C GLY A 76 -7.19 9.78 7.84
N VAL A 77 -6.65 8.68 7.33
CA VAL A 77 -7.33 7.77 6.37
C VAL A 77 -8.20 6.75 7.12
N TYR A 78 -7.84 6.42 8.36
CA TYR A 78 -8.64 5.54 9.18
C TYR A 78 -9.88 6.25 9.75
N GLN A 79 -11.02 6.05 9.11
CA GLN A 79 -12.33 6.38 9.67
C GLN A 79 -12.82 5.14 10.43
N GLY A 80 -12.74 5.15 11.77
CA GLY A 80 -13.06 3.99 12.60
C GLY A 80 -14.50 3.50 12.45
N SER A 81 -14.75 2.62 11.48
CA SER A 81 -16.02 1.91 11.31
C SER A 81 -15.90 0.72 10.36
N HIS A 82 -15.08 -0.27 10.70
CA HIS A 82 -15.35 -1.66 10.33
C HIS A 82 -15.22 -2.52 11.59
N ARG A 83 -16.35 -2.70 12.29
CA ARG A 83 -16.51 -3.79 13.25
C ARG A 83 -16.30 -5.09 12.48
N ALA A 84 -15.47 -5.98 13.02
CA ALA A 84 -15.46 -7.39 12.62
C ALA A 84 -16.90 -7.93 12.58
N PRO A 85 -17.23 -8.88 11.68
CA PRO A 85 -18.54 -9.51 11.71
C PRO A 85 -18.77 -10.09 13.09
N SER A 86 -19.89 -9.69 13.72
CA SER A 86 -20.34 -10.25 14.98
C SER A 86 -20.47 -11.76 14.82
N THR A 87 -19.60 -12.52 15.48
CA THR A 87 -19.82 -13.94 15.73
C THR A 87 -21.13 -14.03 16.51
N THR A 88 -22.20 -14.38 15.82
CA THR A 88 -23.43 -14.79 16.48
C THR A 88 -23.16 -16.18 17.02
N GLU A 89 -22.99 -16.29 18.33
CA GLU A 89 -23.16 -17.55 19.04
C GLU A 89 -24.61 -18.02 18.83
N ALA A 90 -24.74 -19.28 18.38
CA ALA A 90 -25.91 -20.11 18.53
C ALA A 90 -25.44 -21.54 18.85
#